data_AF-A0A2V5VYT6-F1
#
_entry.id   AF-A0A2V5VYT6-F1
#
_cell.length_a   1.000
_cell.length_b   1.000
_cell.length_c   1.000
_cell.angle_alpha   90.00
_cell.angle_beta   90.00
_cell.angle_gamma   90.00
#
_symmetry.space_group_name_H-M   'P 1'
#
loop_
_entity.id
_entity.type
_entity.pdbx_description
1 polymer ?
#
loop_
_entity_poly.entity_id
_entity_poly.type
_entity_poly.pdbx_seq_one_letter_code
_entity_poly.pdbx_strand_id
1 'polypeptide(L)'
;MPHSEDTARTSTVDRIPDPAGLNLDAVWSDEWEKNLLEAAAERVKRQVDPEQYQLFDFHVLKQWPAKKVARKLGVSLGKVYFAKYKISKLMKKEVKKLERQLV
;
A
#
# COMPACT_ATOMS: atom_id res chain seq x y z
N MET A 1 -5.67 -13.10 40.79
CA MET A 1 -4.56 -12.52 39.99
C MET A 1 -3.27 -13.15 40.49
N PRO A 2 -2.41 -13.71 39.63
CA PRO A 2 -1.66 -12.97 38.60
C PRO A 2 -1.71 -13.56 37.16
N HIS A 3 -1.24 -12.73 36.21
CA HIS A 3 -1.07 -12.90 34.77
C HIS A 3 0.26 -13.61 34.40
N SER A 4 0.30 -14.30 33.25
CA SER A 4 1.41 -14.40 32.26
C SER A 4 1.01 -15.43 31.19
N GLU A 5 0.47 -15.03 30.04
CA GLU A 5 1.22 -14.76 28.80
C GLU A 5 2.29 -15.81 28.45
N ASP A 6 1.87 -16.86 27.74
CA ASP A 6 2.69 -17.42 26.66
C ASP A 6 1.78 -18.03 25.58
N THR A 7 1.40 -17.20 24.61
CA THR A 7 0.91 -17.72 23.34
C THR A 7 1.72 -17.10 22.22
N ALA A 8 3.00 -17.48 22.17
CA ALA A 8 3.74 -17.61 20.93
C ALA A 8 3.04 -18.62 19.99
N ARG A 9 1.87 -18.25 19.46
CA ARG A 9 1.21 -18.95 18.37
C ARG A 9 1.31 -18.07 17.15
N THR A 10 2.33 -18.39 16.36
CA THR A 10 2.51 -18.02 14.96
C THR A 10 1.17 -18.22 14.24
N SER A 11 0.39 -17.15 14.14
CA SER A 11 -0.90 -17.16 13.48
C SER A 11 -0.66 -17.29 11.98
N THR A 12 -1.13 -18.43 11.48
CA THR A 12 -1.05 -19.05 10.14
C THR A 12 -1.56 -18.20 8.96
N VAL A 13 -1.83 -16.91 9.17
CA VAL A 13 -2.48 -16.02 8.19
C VAL A 13 -1.48 -15.34 7.24
N ASP A 14 -0.17 -15.48 7.47
CA ASP A 14 0.87 -14.84 6.63
C ASP A 14 1.30 -15.69 5.41
N ARG A 15 0.47 -16.64 4.97
CA ARG A 15 0.79 -17.56 3.86
C ARG A 15 -0.25 -17.56 2.74
N ILE A 16 -1.03 -16.50 2.62
CA ILE A 16 -1.84 -16.25 1.42
C ILE A 16 -1.16 -15.10 0.67
N PRO A 17 -0.35 -15.38 -0.36
CA PRO A 17 0.01 -14.36 -1.33
C PRO A 17 -1.31 -13.85 -1.91
N ASP A 18 -1.59 -12.57 -1.74
CA ASP A 18 -2.67 -11.91 -2.46
C ASP A 18 -2.44 -12.14 -3.97
N PRO A 19 -3.29 -12.91 -4.68
CA PRO A 19 -3.11 -13.16 -6.10
C PRO A 19 -3.24 -11.86 -6.93
N ALA A 20 -3.76 -10.77 -6.35
CA ALA A 20 -3.78 -9.44 -6.97
C ALA A 20 -2.52 -8.60 -6.67
N GLY A 21 -1.63 -9.08 -5.78
CA GLY A 21 -0.40 -8.38 -5.39
C GLY A 21 0.78 -8.61 -6.32
N LEU A 22 0.76 -9.69 -7.11
CA LEU A 22 1.84 -10.13 -8.01
C LEU A 22 1.80 -9.50 -9.42
N ASN A 23 1.07 -8.39 -9.60
CA ASN A 23 1.06 -7.72 -10.91
C ASN A 23 0.91 -6.19 -10.79
N LEU A 24 1.81 -5.62 -10.00
CA LEU A 24 2.28 -4.23 -10.13
C LEU A 24 3.71 -4.18 -10.69
N ASP A 25 4.31 -5.35 -10.96
CA ASP A 25 5.77 -5.56 -11.10
C ASP A 25 6.31 -5.54 -12.54
N ALA A 26 5.55 -5.11 -13.55
CA ALA A 26 6.13 -4.90 -14.88
C ALA A 26 6.79 -3.51 -14.94
N VAL A 27 7.91 -3.39 -14.23
CA VAL A 27 8.88 -2.29 -14.22
C VAL A 27 8.99 -1.62 -15.60
N TRP A 28 8.67 -0.32 -15.69
CA TRP A 28 8.75 0.50 -16.90
C TRP A 28 9.94 1.50 -16.77
N SER A 29 10.21 2.30 -17.82
CA SER A 29 11.48 3.03 -18.04
C SER A 29 11.86 4.10 -16.99
N ASP A 30 13.16 4.20 -16.69
CA ASP A 30 13.70 4.70 -15.42
C ASP A 30 13.58 6.20 -15.09
N GLU A 31 13.29 7.11 -16.02
CA GLU A 31 13.24 8.57 -15.72
C GLU A 31 11.90 9.21 -16.05
N TRP A 32 11.33 8.90 -17.23
CA TRP A 32 9.99 9.35 -17.61
C TRP A 32 8.91 8.74 -16.71
N GLU A 33 9.02 7.46 -16.36
CA GLU A 33 8.02 6.79 -15.53
C GLU A 33 8.06 7.28 -14.08
N LYS A 34 9.25 7.61 -13.55
CA LYS A 34 9.38 8.16 -12.19
C LYS A 34 8.64 9.48 -12.05
N ASN A 35 8.80 10.40 -13.01
CA ASN A 35 8.08 11.67 -13.02
C ASN A 35 6.56 11.49 -13.12
N LEU A 36 6.11 10.53 -13.94
CA LEU A 36 4.69 10.22 -14.11
C LEU A 36 4.09 9.59 -12.84
N LEU A 37 4.80 8.67 -12.22
CA LEU A 37 4.39 7.98 -10.99
C LEU A 37 4.38 8.95 -9.81
N GLU A 38 5.37 9.83 -9.70
CA GLU A 38 5.42 10.87 -8.67
C GLU A 38 4.28 11.87 -8.84
N ALA A 39 4.00 12.32 -10.06
CA ALA A 39 2.85 13.17 -10.36
C ALA A 39 1.51 12.48 -10.03
N ALA A 40 1.39 11.19 -10.35
CA ALA A 40 0.22 10.39 -9.98
C ALA A 40 0.09 10.26 -8.46
N ALA A 41 1.19 10.00 -7.75
CA ALA A 41 1.21 9.86 -6.30
C ALA A 41 0.78 11.15 -5.60
N GLU A 42 1.30 12.30 -6.05
CA GLU A 42 0.95 13.61 -5.52
C GLU A 42 -0.51 13.99 -5.78
N ARG A 43 -1.07 13.59 -6.92
CA ARG A 43 -2.49 13.80 -7.22
C ARG A 43 -3.40 12.87 -6.42
N VAL A 44 -3.03 11.60 -6.28
CA VAL A 44 -3.79 10.63 -5.49
C VAL A 44 -3.78 11.01 -4.02
N LYS A 45 -2.63 11.43 -3.48
CA LYS A 45 -2.48 11.91 -2.10
C LYS A 45 -3.45 13.04 -1.74
N ARG A 46 -3.76 13.93 -2.69
CA ARG A 46 -4.72 15.04 -2.51
C ARG A 46 -6.19 14.61 -2.58
N GLN A 47 -6.47 13.44 -3.14
CA GLN A 47 -7.83 12.94 -3.40
C GLN A 47 -8.30 11.91 -2.37
N VAL A 48 -7.39 11.34 -1.57
CA VAL A 48 -7.71 10.27 -0.62
C VAL A 48 -7.64 10.76 0.81
N ASP A 49 -8.27 9.97 1.67
CA ASP A 49 -8.14 10.14 3.11
C ASP A 49 -6.65 10.01 3.55
N PRO A 50 -6.11 10.96 4.34
CA PRO A 50 -4.72 10.96 4.76
C PRO A 50 -4.29 9.71 5.54
N GLU A 51 -5.17 9.14 6.39
CA GLU A 51 -4.89 7.92 7.14
C GLU A 51 -4.66 6.76 6.15
N GLN A 52 -5.53 6.64 5.14
CA GLN A 52 -5.37 5.61 4.12
C GLN A 52 -4.08 5.79 3.30
N TYR A 53 -3.75 7.03 2.92
CA TYR A 53 -2.50 7.29 2.21
C TYR A 53 -1.28 6.93 3.04
N GLN A 54 -1.29 7.27 4.33
CA GLN A 54 -0.20 6.95 5.24
C GLN A 54 -0.01 5.43 5.41
N LEU A 55 -1.10 4.66 5.48
CA LEU A 55 -1.03 3.19 5.52
C LEU A 55 -0.42 2.60 4.25
N PHE A 56 -0.81 3.13 3.09
CA PHE A 56 -0.23 2.74 1.80
C PHE A 56 1.25 3.13 1.70
N ASP A 57 1.60 4.37 2.05
CA ASP A 57 2.98 4.87 2.02
C ASP A 57 3.91 4.00 2.86
N PHE A 58 3.55 3.72 4.11
CA PHE A 58 4.38 2.87 4.97
C PHE A 58 4.49 1.44 4.45
N HIS A 59 3.40 0.86 3.96
CA HIS A 59 3.41 -0.54 3.53
C HIS A 59 4.07 -0.73 2.15
N VAL A 60 3.77 0.14 1.18
CA VAL A 60 4.13 -0.03 -0.24
C VAL A 60 5.36 0.79 -0.62
N LEU A 61 5.41 2.08 -0.27
CA LEU A 61 6.55 2.93 -0.65
C LEU A 61 7.76 2.68 0.26
N LYS A 62 7.52 2.56 1.56
CA LYS A 62 8.56 2.26 2.57
C LYS A 62 8.76 0.77 2.82
N GLN A 63 8.01 -0.10 2.14
CA GLN A 63 8.15 -1.56 2.18
C GLN A 63 8.07 -2.16 3.60
N TRP A 64 7.32 -1.55 4.51
CA TRP A 64 7.14 -2.12 5.85
C TRP A 64 6.16 -3.30 5.82
N PRO A 65 6.40 -4.36 6.62
CA PRO A 65 5.42 -5.43 6.79
C PRO A 65 4.09 -4.87 7.29
N ALA A 66 2.96 -5.34 6.75
CA ALA A 66 1.64 -4.82 7.12
C ALA A 66 1.36 -4.93 8.63
N LYS A 67 1.84 -5.98 9.29
CA LYS A 67 1.79 -6.15 10.76
C LYS A 67 2.60 -5.08 11.52
N LYS A 68 3.73 -4.62 10.97
CA LYS A 68 4.52 -3.52 11.55
C LYS A 68 3.77 -2.20 11.43
N VAL A 69 3.20 -1.92 10.26
CA VAL A 69 2.40 -0.71 9.99
C VAL A 69 1.18 -0.65 10.90
N ALA A 70 0.41 -1.75 10.97
CA ALA A 70 -0.76 -1.88 11.84
C ALA A 70 -0.43 -1.57 13.30
N ARG A 71 0.63 -2.18 13.85
CA ARG A 71 1.08 -1.95 15.22
C ARG A 71 1.56 -0.51 15.46
N LYS A 72 2.29 0.07 14.51
CA LYS A 72 2.84 1.43 14.66
C LYS A 72 1.78 2.52 14.59
N LEU A 73 0.70 2.29 13.86
CA LEU A 73 -0.38 3.26 13.68
C LEU A 73 -1.64 2.94 14.50
N GLY A 74 -1.64 1.84 15.26
CA GLY A 74 -2.78 1.45 16.09
C GLY A 74 -4.02 1.04 15.30
N VAL A 75 -3.85 0.51 14.08
CA VAL A 75 -4.96 0.12 13.19
C VAL A 75 -5.02 -1.39 13.00
N SER A 76 -6.17 -1.89 12.49
CA SER A 76 -6.29 -3.30 12.14
C SER A 76 -5.49 -3.65 10.88
N LEU A 77 -5.03 -4.91 10.78
CA LEU A 77 -4.33 -5.40 9.60
C LEU A 77 -5.20 -5.29 8.33
N GLY A 78 -6.52 -5.47 8.48
CA GLY A 78 -7.49 -5.29 7.40
C GLY A 78 -7.50 -3.86 6.84
N LYS A 79 -7.37 -2.83 7.69
CA LYS A 79 -7.25 -1.43 7.23
C LYS A 79 -6.00 -1.22 6.37
N VAL A 80 -4.87 -1.85 6.72
CA VAL A 80 -3.62 -1.76 5.94
C VAL A 80 -3.81 -2.37 4.53
N TYR A 81 -4.40 -3.56 4.45
CA TYR A 81 -4.65 -4.20 3.16
C TYR A 81 -5.72 -3.46 2.33
N PHE A 82 -6.75 -2.93 2.99
CA PHE A 82 -7.76 -2.11 2.30
C PHE A 82 -7.16 -0.83 1.71
N ALA A 83 -6.30 -0.15 2.47
CA ALA A 83 -5.56 1.01 1.98
C ALA A 83 -4.68 0.66 0.78
N LYS A 84 -3.95 -0.46 0.84
CA LYS A 84 -3.17 -0.99 -0.30
C LYS A 84 -4.06 -1.15 -1.54
N TYR A 85 -5.16 -1.91 -1.42
CA TYR A 85 -6.05 -2.19 -2.54
C TYR A 85 -6.64 -0.91 -3.16
N LYS A 86 -7.19 -0.03 -2.32
CA LYS A 86 -7.87 1.19 -2.75
C LYS A 86 -6.90 2.15 -3.45
N ILE A 87 -5.74 2.39 -2.86
CA ILE A 87 -4.79 3.38 -3.38
C ILE A 87 -4.07 2.86 -4.62
N SER A 88 -3.69 1.58 -4.66
CA SER A 88 -3.15 0.98 -5.90
C SER A 88 -4.12 1.11 -7.08
N LYS A 89 -5.44 0.98 -6.85
CA LYS A 89 -6.45 1.17 -7.90
C LYS A 89 -6.55 2.63 -8.36
N LEU A 90 -6.40 3.59 -7.44
CA LEU A 90 -6.41 5.01 -7.76
C LEU A 90 -5.14 5.44 -8.50
N MET A 91 -3.98 4.96 -8.05
CA MET A 91 -2.70 5.16 -8.75
C MET A 91 -2.77 4.68 -10.20
N LYS A 92 -3.24 3.45 -10.43
CA LYS A 92 -3.41 2.91 -11.80
C LYS A 92 -4.36 3.76 -12.65
N LYS A 93 -5.40 4.36 -12.07
CA LYS A 93 -6.31 5.26 -12.79
C LYS A 93 -5.67 6.60 -13.12
N GLU A 94 -4.93 7.18 -12.17
CA GLU A 94 -4.31 8.49 -12.35
C GLU A 94 -3.15 8.42 -13.34
N VAL A 95 -2.33 7.36 -13.31
CA VAL A 95 -1.29 7.12 -14.33
C VAL A 95 -1.90 7.05 -15.72
N LYS A 96 -2.95 6.23 -15.94
CA LYS A 96 -3.66 6.15 -17.23
C LYS A 96 -4.26 7.47 -17.68
N LYS A 97 -4.69 8.32 -16.74
CA LYS A 97 -5.23 9.65 -17.05
C LYS A 97 -4.11 10.58 -17.51
N LEU A 98 -2.97 10.56 -16.81
CA LEU A 98 -1.80 11.35 -17.16
C LEU A 98 -1.20 10.93 -18.50
N GLU A 99 -1.10 9.63 -18.79
CA GLU A 99 -0.65 9.11 -20.10
C GLU A 99 -1.47 9.69 -21.26
N ARG A 100 -2.79 9.79 -21.10
CA ARG A 100 -3.69 10.38 -22.11
C ARG A 100 -3.61 11.89 -22.23
N GLN A 101 -3.01 12.59 -21.26
CA GLN A 101 -2.82 14.04 -21.29
C GLN A 101 -1.47 14.44 -21.91
N LEU A 102 -0.54 13.48 -21.99
CA LEU A 102 0.81 13.66 -22.53
C LEU A 102 0.94 13.21 -24.01
N VAL A 103 -0.07 12.51 -24.54
CA VAL A 103 -0.26 12.13 -25.96
C VAL A 103 -1.30 13.05 -26.59
#